data_AF-A0A2E5U4M7-F1
#
_entry.id   AF-A0A2E5U4M7-F1
#
_cell.length_a   1.000
_cell.length_b   1.000
_cell.length_c   1.000
_cell.angle_alpha   90.00
_cell.angle_beta   90.00
_cell.angle_gamma   90.00
#
_symmetry.space_group_name_H-M   'P 1'
#
loop_
_entity.id
_entity.type
_entity.pdbx_description
1 polymer ?
#
loop_
_entity_poly.entity_id
_entity_poly.type
_entity_poly.pdbx_seq_one_letter_code
_entity_poly.pdbx_strand_id
1 'polypeptide(L)'
;MVASFFGLSIWLYIKYLDIIFLDMNHIEFSLIASIFYMLSQTIIMFYFIATGKNIKQFIVDNNLDIKSYNKILKMKMKLFPHIMINMVLVGTIFVIGGAIYNSIIDIWQFNLLFVFTIFHYSYLVVIQHNSFKENTELVIDLYRNANLK
;
A
#
# COMPACT_ATOMS: atom_id res chain seq x y z
N MET A 1 3.66 -2.58 -6.53
CA MET A 1 2.50 -1.77 -6.96
C MET A 1 1.71 -2.50 -8.04
N VAL A 2 2.27 -2.70 -9.24
CA VAL A 2 1.59 -3.40 -10.34
C VAL A 2 1.39 -4.88 -10.05
N ALA A 3 2.39 -5.59 -9.53
CA ALA A 3 2.25 -7.00 -9.11
C ALA A 3 1.21 -7.20 -7.99
N SER A 4 1.13 -6.26 -7.05
CA SER A 4 0.18 -6.24 -5.93
C SER A 4 -1.26 -5.99 -6.42
N PHE A 5 -1.41 -5.09 -7.40
CA PHE A 5 -2.66 -4.82 -8.08
C PHE A 5 -3.13 -6.05 -8.87
N PHE A 6 -2.26 -6.66 -9.66
CA PHE A 6 -2.58 -7.91 -10.37
C PHE A 6 -2.91 -9.05 -9.41
N GLY A 7 -2.22 -9.17 -8.27
CA GLY A 7 -2.54 -10.17 -7.25
C GLY A 7 -3.94 -9.99 -6.64
N LEU A 8 -4.33 -8.76 -6.33
CA LEU A 8 -5.68 -8.45 -5.83
C LEU A 8 -6.75 -8.57 -6.92
N SER A 9 -6.42 -8.25 -8.18
CA SER A 9 -7.32 -8.46 -9.32
C SER A 9 -7.48 -9.93 -9.68
N ILE A 10 -6.45 -10.75 -9.49
CA ILE A 10 -6.51 -12.21 -9.64
C ILE A 10 -7.30 -12.83 -8.49
N TRP A 11 -7.12 -12.34 -7.27
CA TRP A 11 -7.97 -12.72 -6.13
C TRP A 11 -9.44 -12.32 -6.34
N LEU A 12 -9.70 -11.17 -6.97
CA LEU A 12 -11.03 -10.74 -7.38
C LEU A 12 -11.62 -11.68 -8.45
N TYR A 13 -10.82 -12.05 -9.45
CA TYR A 13 -11.24 -12.95 -10.53
C TYR A 13 -11.56 -14.35 -10.01
N ILE A 14 -10.73 -14.89 -9.10
CA ILE A 14 -10.95 -16.18 -8.45
C ILE A 14 -12.20 -16.13 -7.57
N LYS A 15 -12.37 -15.11 -6.72
CA LYS A 15 -13.55 -14.95 -5.87
C LYS A 15 -14.86 -14.77 -6.67
N TYR A 16 -14.81 -14.07 -7.80
CA TYR A 16 -15.99 -13.91 -8.67
C TYR A 16 -16.35 -15.24 -9.38
N LEU A 17 -15.35 -16.05 -9.73
CA LEU A 17 -15.56 -17.40 -10.29
C LEU A 17 -16.03 -18.42 -9.25
N ASP A 18 -15.66 -18.29 -7.99
CA ASP A 18 -16.11 -19.18 -6.90
C ASP A 18 -17.56 -18.99 -6.48
N ILE A 19 -18.19 -17.87 -6.86
CA ILE A 19 -19.67 -17.74 -6.80
C ILE A 19 -20.34 -18.75 -7.76
N ILE A 20 -19.58 -19.35 -8.69
CA ILE A 20 -20.08 -20.26 -9.73
C ILE A 20 -19.65 -21.73 -9.48
N PHE A 21 -18.51 -22.07 -8.85
CA PHE A 21 -18.08 -23.48 -8.67
C PHE A 21 -17.21 -23.80 -7.42
N LEU A 22 -17.81 -24.51 -6.45
CA LEU A 22 -17.24 -25.51 -5.49
C LEU A 22 -15.89 -25.30 -4.75
N ASP A 23 -16.03 -25.17 -3.42
CA ASP A 23 -15.39 -25.90 -2.30
C ASP A 23 -13.85 -26.09 -2.19
N MET A 24 -13.34 -25.73 -1.00
CA MET A 24 -12.11 -26.19 -0.30
C MET A 24 -10.73 -25.51 -0.53
N ASN A 25 -10.50 -24.63 -1.53
CA ASN A 25 -9.16 -24.02 -1.77
C ASN A 25 -9.05 -22.49 -1.52
N HIS A 26 -10.13 -21.83 -1.08
CA HIS A 26 -10.21 -20.36 -1.10
C HIS A 26 -9.46 -19.65 0.05
N ILE A 27 -9.28 -20.30 1.21
CA ILE A 27 -8.66 -19.68 2.39
C ILE A 27 -7.14 -19.60 2.24
N GLU A 28 -6.49 -20.69 1.84
CA GLU A 28 -5.03 -20.74 1.70
C GLU A 28 -4.56 -19.70 0.67
N PHE A 29 -5.27 -19.61 -0.45
CA PHE A 29 -4.99 -18.60 -1.47
C PHE A 29 -5.19 -17.17 -0.94
N SER A 30 -6.25 -16.92 -0.17
CA SER A 30 -6.52 -15.62 0.46
C SER A 30 -5.45 -15.25 1.49
N LEU A 31 -4.97 -16.23 2.27
CA LEU A 31 -3.88 -16.07 3.22
C LEU A 31 -2.60 -15.66 2.50
N ILE A 32 -2.19 -16.43 1.48
CA ILE A 32 -0.99 -16.16 0.69
C ILE A 32 -1.07 -14.77 0.05
N ALA A 33 -2.20 -14.44 -0.59
CA ALA A 33 -2.42 -13.13 -1.20
C ALA A 33 -2.31 -11.99 -0.18
N SER A 34 -2.88 -12.15 1.02
CA SER A 34 -2.81 -11.15 2.09
C SER A 34 -1.37 -10.95 2.59
N ILE A 35 -0.57 -12.02 2.70
CA ILE A 35 0.84 -11.93 3.12
C ILE A 35 1.65 -11.18 2.06
N PHE A 36 1.53 -11.55 0.79
CA PHE A 36 2.22 -10.85 -0.30
C PHE A 36 1.82 -9.39 -0.41
N TYR A 37 0.53 -9.11 -0.15
CA TYR A 37 0.03 -7.75 -0.09
C TYR A 37 0.71 -6.96 1.04
N MET A 38 0.66 -7.45 2.28
CA MET A 38 1.26 -6.80 3.45
C MET A 38 2.76 -6.57 3.26
N LEU A 39 3.46 -7.57 2.72
CA LEU A 39 4.88 -7.47 2.39
C LEU A 39 5.14 -6.36 1.36
N SER A 40 4.33 -6.30 0.28
CA SER A 40 4.45 -5.26 -0.75
C SER A 40 4.29 -3.86 -0.14
N GLN A 41 3.28 -3.68 0.70
CA GLN A 41 3.03 -2.40 1.36
C GLN A 41 4.15 -2.02 2.34
N THR A 42 4.72 -3.01 3.03
CA THR A 42 5.85 -2.83 3.94
C THR A 42 7.11 -2.41 3.20
N ILE A 43 7.40 -3.02 2.04
CA ILE A 43 8.52 -2.63 1.16
C ILE A 43 8.37 -1.16 0.73
N ILE A 44 7.16 -0.74 0.36
CA ILE A 44 6.89 0.66 -0.02
C ILE A 44 7.18 1.60 1.17
N MET A 45 6.71 1.27 2.38
CA MET A 45 7.00 2.08 3.55
C MET A 45 8.51 2.17 3.83
N PHE A 46 9.22 1.04 3.78
CA PHE A 46 10.67 1.01 3.99
C PHE A 46 11.44 1.82 2.96
N TYR A 47 11.02 1.80 1.70
CA TYR A 47 11.58 2.67 0.67
C TYR A 47 11.50 4.15 1.10
N PHE A 48 10.33 4.65 1.48
CA PHE A 48 10.19 6.06 1.89
C PHE A 48 10.92 6.37 3.20
N ILE A 49 11.03 5.41 4.13
CA ILE A 49 11.82 5.57 5.35
C ILE A 49 13.30 5.76 4.99
N ALA A 50 13.86 4.85 4.18
CA ALA A 50 15.25 4.86 3.77
C ALA A 50 15.59 6.10 2.94
N THR A 51 14.81 6.42 1.89
CA THR A 51 15.07 7.61 1.08
C THR A 51 14.94 8.89 1.89
N GLY A 52 13.94 8.98 2.78
CA GLY A 52 13.78 10.16 3.63
C GLY A 52 14.97 10.38 4.57
N LYS A 53 15.57 9.31 5.11
CA LYS A 53 16.80 9.40 5.91
C LYS A 53 17.98 9.89 5.05
N ASN A 54 18.17 9.31 3.87
CA ASN A 54 19.27 9.67 2.97
C ASN A 54 19.15 11.11 2.49
N ILE A 55 17.95 11.57 2.15
CA ILE A 55 17.71 12.95 1.73
C ILE A 55 17.99 13.92 2.88
N LYS A 56 17.56 13.61 4.10
CA LYS A 56 17.88 14.42 5.27
C LYS A 56 19.39 14.57 5.44
N GLN A 57 20.13 13.48 5.33
CA GLN A 57 21.58 13.48 5.44
C GLN A 57 22.22 14.32 4.32
N PHE A 58 21.79 14.15 3.08
CA PHE A 58 22.29 14.92 1.92
C PHE A 58 22.08 16.44 2.08
N ILE A 59 20.93 16.86 2.62
CA ILE A 59 20.64 18.27 2.89
C ILE A 59 21.63 18.83 3.93
N VAL A 60 21.92 18.06 4.99
CA VAL A 60 22.86 18.44 6.04
C VAL A 60 24.29 18.52 5.48
N ASP A 61 24.73 17.52 4.74
CA ASP A 61 26.10 17.43 4.21
C ASP A 61 26.42 18.55 3.21
N ASN A 62 25.42 19.04 2.46
CA ASN A 62 25.58 20.09 1.44
C ASN A 62 25.11 21.48 1.92
N ASN A 63 24.82 21.65 3.22
CA ASN A 63 24.29 22.89 3.81
C ASN A 63 23.10 23.48 3.01
N LEU A 64 22.18 22.63 2.57
CA LEU A 64 20.99 23.02 1.80
C LEU A 64 19.85 23.44 2.74
N ASP A 65 18.87 24.18 2.22
CA ASP A 65 17.72 24.63 3.02
C ASP A 65 16.83 23.46 3.46
N ILE A 66 16.67 23.34 4.78
CA ILE A 66 15.80 22.38 5.46
C ILE A 66 14.33 22.50 5.06
N LYS A 67 13.88 23.63 4.51
CA LYS A 67 12.51 23.75 3.96
C LYS A 67 12.21 22.69 2.91
N SER A 68 13.21 22.21 2.16
CA SER A 68 13.04 21.13 1.18
C SER A 68 12.65 19.80 1.83
N TYR A 69 13.09 19.55 3.07
CA TYR A 69 12.74 18.35 3.85
C TYR A 69 11.26 18.34 4.28
N ASN A 70 10.62 19.51 4.44
CA ASN A 70 9.20 19.58 4.79
C ASN A 70 8.29 18.93 3.74
N LYS A 71 8.69 18.94 2.47
CA LYS A 71 7.95 18.25 1.40
C LYS A 71 7.92 16.73 1.64
N ILE A 72 9.04 16.15 2.09
CA ILE A 72 9.13 14.72 2.43
C ILE A 72 8.23 14.39 3.62
N LEU A 73 8.25 15.21 4.67
CA LEU A 73 7.40 14.99 5.84
C LEU A 73 5.92 15.01 5.46
N LYS A 74 5.48 16.01 4.69
CA LYS A 74 4.09 16.12 4.22
C LYS A 74 3.67 14.92 3.37
N MET A 75 4.53 14.50 2.44
CA MET A 75 4.29 13.32 1.60
C MET A 75 4.15 12.04 2.46
N LYS A 76 5.05 11.81 3.42
CA LYS A 76 4.96 10.66 4.35
C LYS A 76 3.69 10.68 5.19
N MET A 77 3.32 11.85 5.72
CA MET A 77 2.11 12.03 6.52
C MET A 77 0.84 11.76 5.70
N LYS A 78 0.85 11.97 4.39
CA LYS A 78 -0.25 11.59 3.52
C LYS A 78 -0.23 10.09 3.22
N LEU A 79 0.93 9.55 2.84
CA LEU A 79 1.05 8.17 2.36
C LEU A 79 0.84 7.11 3.45
N PHE A 80 1.49 7.25 4.61
CA PHE A 80 1.57 6.18 5.61
C PHE A 80 0.22 5.86 6.26
N PRO A 81 -0.64 6.84 6.62
CA PRO A 81 -1.96 6.55 7.14
C PRO A 81 -2.82 5.75 6.16
N HIS A 82 -2.79 6.07 4.86
CA HIS A 82 -3.55 5.33 3.87
C HIS A 82 -3.02 3.90 3.67
N ILE A 83 -1.70 3.70 3.72
CA ILE A 83 -1.12 2.35 3.72
C ILE A 83 -1.61 1.56 4.94
N MET A 84 -1.50 2.13 6.14
CA MET A 84 -1.89 1.45 7.38
C MET A 84 -3.39 1.12 7.41
N ILE A 85 -4.26 2.06 7.05
CA ILE A 85 -5.70 1.82 6.97
C ILE A 85 -5.99 0.68 5.98
N ASN A 86 -5.34 0.67 4.83
CA ASN A 86 -5.58 -0.39 3.85
C ASN A 86 -5.07 -1.76 4.33
N MET A 87 -3.90 -1.81 4.98
CA MET A 87 -3.42 -3.04 5.64
C MET A 87 -4.43 -3.56 6.66
N VAL A 88 -4.93 -2.69 7.55
CA VAL A 88 -5.95 -3.08 8.54
C VAL A 88 -7.19 -3.63 7.86
N LEU A 89 -7.71 -2.95 6.84
CA LEU A 89 -8.88 -3.40 6.07
C LEU A 89 -8.68 -4.78 5.45
N VAL A 90 -7.55 -5.00 4.76
CA VAL A 90 -7.23 -6.29 4.13
C VAL A 90 -7.07 -7.39 5.18
N GLY A 91 -6.39 -7.10 6.30
CA GLY A 91 -6.24 -8.03 7.41
C GLY A 91 -7.59 -8.40 8.05
N THR A 92 -8.46 -7.42 8.27
CA THR A 92 -9.82 -7.64 8.81
C THR A 92 -10.66 -8.49 7.85
N ILE A 93 -10.63 -8.21 6.55
CA ILE A 93 -11.35 -9.01 5.55
C ILE A 93 -10.86 -10.46 5.56
N PHE A 94 -9.55 -10.69 5.66
CA PHE A 94 -9.01 -12.04 5.74
C PHE A 94 -9.54 -12.81 6.96
N VAL A 95 -9.50 -12.19 8.15
CA VAL A 95 -10.01 -12.79 9.40
C VAL A 95 -11.51 -13.08 9.32
N ILE A 96 -12.32 -12.13 8.83
CA ILE A 96 -13.77 -12.32 8.65
C ILE A 96 -14.07 -13.38 7.59
N GLY A 97 -13.31 -13.44 6.50
CA GLY A 97 -13.43 -14.46 5.47
C GLY A 97 -13.24 -15.88 6.03
N GLY A 98 -12.27 -16.05 6.93
CA GLY A 98 -12.09 -17.31 7.67
C GLY A 98 -13.24 -17.63 8.63
N ALA A 99 -13.87 -16.62 9.23
CA ALA A 99 -15.03 -16.81 10.11
C ALA A 99 -16.31 -17.18 9.34
N ILE A 100 -16.52 -16.63 8.14
CA ILE A 100 -17.63 -17.00 7.24
C ILE A 100 -17.51 -18.45 6.77
N TYR A 101 -16.30 -18.90 6.45
CA TYR A 101 -16.07 -20.30 6.10
C TYR A 101 -16.49 -21.26 7.23
N ASN A 102 -16.30 -20.86 8.49
CA ASN A 102 -16.76 -21.62 9.65
C ASN A 102 -18.25 -21.39 9.99
N SER A 103 -19.01 -20.71 9.13
CA SER A 103 -20.44 -20.37 9.32
C SER A 103 -20.75 -19.56 10.58
N ILE A 104 -19.79 -18.77 11.08
CA ILE A 104 -19.91 -17.99 12.33
C ILE A 104 -20.56 -16.61 12.08
N ILE A 105 -20.38 -16.04 10.88
CA ILE A 105 -20.76 -14.66 10.55
C ILE A 105 -21.53 -14.62 9.23
N ASP A 106 -22.48 -13.69 9.11
CA ASP A 106 -23.26 -13.44 7.90
C ASP A 106 -22.44 -12.77 6.77
N ILE A 107 -22.74 -13.13 5.52
CA ILE A 107 -21.94 -12.82 4.33
C ILE A 107 -22.08 -11.36 3.88
N TRP A 108 -23.17 -10.69 4.26
CA TRP A 108 -23.49 -9.35 3.78
C TRP A 108 -22.47 -8.29 4.25
N GLN A 109 -22.10 -8.34 5.52
CA GLN A 109 -21.15 -7.41 6.15
C GLN A 109 -19.76 -7.53 5.51
N PHE A 110 -19.37 -8.74 5.15
CA PHE A 110 -18.11 -9.03 4.46
C PHE A 110 -18.10 -8.48 3.04
N ASN A 111 -19.19 -8.64 2.28
CA ASN A 111 -19.27 -8.12 0.91
C ASN A 111 -19.16 -6.59 0.86
N LEU A 112 -19.82 -5.89 1.80
CA LEU A 112 -19.72 -4.44 1.89
C LEU A 112 -18.29 -3.96 2.20
N LEU A 113 -17.66 -4.56 3.22
CA LEU A 113 -16.30 -4.22 3.63
C LEU A 113 -15.29 -4.52 2.51
N PHE A 114 -15.50 -5.61 1.78
CA PHE A 114 -14.68 -6.02 0.66
C PHE A 114 -14.68 -5.00 -0.48
N VAL A 115 -15.87 -4.55 -0.91
CA VAL A 115 -16.01 -3.52 -1.95
C VAL A 115 -15.34 -2.21 -1.51
N PHE A 116 -15.58 -1.78 -0.27
CA PHE A 116 -14.95 -0.59 0.29
C PHE A 116 -13.42 -0.66 0.25
N THR A 117 -12.86 -1.82 0.59
CA THR A 117 -11.41 -2.04 0.62
C THR A 117 -10.78 -1.97 -0.77
N ILE A 118 -11.47 -2.46 -1.80
CA ILE A 118 -11.01 -2.34 -3.19
C ILE A 118 -10.98 -0.87 -3.63
N PHE A 119 -12.03 -0.11 -3.32
CA PHE A 119 -12.07 1.32 -3.63
C PHE A 119 -10.94 2.07 -2.92
N HIS A 120 -10.76 1.83 -1.62
CA HIS A 120 -9.68 2.43 -0.85
C HIS A 120 -8.29 2.01 -1.37
N TYR A 121 -8.14 0.75 -1.80
CA TYR A 121 -6.88 0.26 -2.37
C TYR A 121 -6.55 0.93 -3.71
N SER A 122 -7.54 1.08 -4.59
CA SER A 122 -7.37 1.77 -5.87
C SER A 122 -6.94 3.23 -5.66
N TYR A 123 -7.52 3.90 -4.68
CA TYR A 123 -7.11 5.24 -4.28
C TYR A 123 -5.67 5.26 -3.70
N LEU A 124 -5.32 4.28 -2.86
CA LEU A 124 -3.97 4.15 -2.31
C LEU A 124 -2.91 3.99 -3.40
N VAL A 125 -3.19 3.20 -4.44
CA VAL A 125 -2.31 3.01 -5.61
C VAL A 125 -1.99 4.37 -6.26
N VAL A 126 -2.98 5.24 -6.43
CA VAL A 126 -2.76 6.58 -6.99
C VAL A 126 -1.88 7.45 -6.06
N ILE A 127 -2.14 7.43 -4.74
CA ILE A 127 -1.32 8.17 -3.77
C ILE A 127 0.12 7.66 -3.80
N GLN A 128 0.32 6.34 -3.87
CA GLN A 128 1.64 5.73 -3.94
C GLN A 128 2.39 6.21 -5.17
N HIS A 129 1.79 6.13 -6.34
CA HIS A 129 2.40 6.58 -7.59
C HIS A 129 2.84 8.05 -7.51
N ASN A 130 1.95 8.93 -7.06
CA ASN A 130 2.25 10.35 -6.92
C ASN A 130 3.37 10.59 -5.91
N SER A 131 3.37 9.86 -4.78
CA SER A 131 4.43 9.96 -3.76
C SER A 131 5.78 9.49 -4.31
N PHE A 132 5.83 8.46 -5.16
CA PHE A 132 7.07 8.04 -5.80
C PHE A 132 7.58 9.12 -6.76
N LYS A 133 6.70 9.69 -7.57
CA LYS A 133 7.05 10.78 -8.49
C LYS A 133 7.59 12.00 -7.74
N GLU A 134 6.87 12.48 -6.73
CA GLU A 134 7.29 13.61 -5.89
C GLU A 134 8.66 13.36 -5.22
N ASN A 135 8.89 12.14 -4.71
CA ASN A 135 10.17 11.78 -4.09
C ASN A 135 11.33 11.83 -5.11
N THR A 136 11.13 11.31 -6.32
CA THR A 136 12.14 11.39 -7.39
C THR A 136 12.43 12.83 -7.81
N GLU A 137 11.40 13.66 -7.99
CA GLU A 137 11.55 15.08 -8.31
C GLU A 137 12.35 15.82 -7.23
N LEU A 138 12.06 15.56 -5.95
CA LEU A 138 12.81 16.14 -4.83
C LEU A 138 14.30 15.76 -4.85
N VAL A 139 14.62 14.50 -5.13
CA VAL A 139 16.01 14.06 -5.23
C VAL A 139 16.72 14.79 -6.37
N ILE A 140 16.09 14.89 -7.55
CA ILE A 140 16.65 15.60 -8.71
C ILE A 140 16.91 17.08 -8.39
N ASP A 141 15.93 17.76 -7.77
CA ASP A 141 16.05 19.16 -7.39
C ASP A 141 17.17 19.40 -6.37
N LEU A 142 17.32 18.50 -5.39
CA LEU A 142 18.39 18.59 -4.40
C LEU A 142 19.78 18.43 -5.03
N TYR A 143 19.96 17.46 -5.92
CA TYR A 143 21.21 17.29 -6.66
C TYR A 143 21.53 18.49 -7.55
N ARG A 144 20.53 19.04 -8.24
CA ARG A 144 20.72 20.25 -9.07
C ARG A 144 21.16 21.43 -8.22
N ASN A 145 20.51 21.66 -7.07
CA ASN A 145 20.84 22.77 -6.17
C ASN A 145 22.20 22.62 -5.49
N ALA A 146 22.66 21.38 -5.24
CA ALA A 146 24.00 21.12 -4.72
C ALA A 146 25.10 21.44 -5.75
N ASN A 147 24.88 21.13 -7.03
CA ASN A 147 25.86 21.37 -8.11
C ASN A 147 25.88 22.82 -8.64
N LEU A 148 24.91 23.65 -8.26
CA LEU A 148 24.84 25.08 -8.63
C LEU A 148 25.50 26.00 -7.58
N LYS A 149 25.92 25.46 -6.43
CA LYS A 149 26.73 26.15 -5.42
C LYS A 149 28.22 25.95 -5.71
#